data_AF-A0A0N4VBP0-F1
#
_entry.id   AF-A0A0N4VBP0-F1
#
_cell.length_a   1.000
_cell.length_b   1.000
_cell.length_c   1.000
_cell.angle_alpha   90.00
_cell.angle_beta   90.00
_cell.angle_gamma   90.00
#
_symmetry.space_group_name_H-M   'P 1'
#
loop_
_entity.id
_entity.type
_entity.pdbx_description
1 polymer ?
#
loop_
_entity_poly.entity_id
_entity_poly.type
_entity_poly.pdbx_seq_one_letter_code
_entity_poly.pdbx_strand_id
1 'polypeptide(L)'
;MAGTGTKNRRYETVPQNTYDSNGSPIPNQLYKRIESDGSVVYDCQDISGVIRKNKEEYRRPNNHFIYVCDNGVETVKACVGSPRINGTIIPVNEILTVEGFWYNCTSQGKDGKAVYTEEDACNINGKLHHIGDVISAGITTFRCDSTNYNMTLSSVIMHSEVSSTP
;
A
#
# COMPACT_ATOMS: atom_id res chain seq x y z
N MET A 1 28.39 -5.89 -4.29
CA MET A 1 27.00 -6.34 -4.59
C MET A 1 26.20 -5.11 -4.96
N ALA A 2 25.68 -5.04 -6.19
CA ALA A 2 24.81 -3.95 -6.60
C ALA A 2 23.36 -4.37 -6.34
N GLY A 3 22.85 -4.06 -5.14
CA GLY A 3 21.42 -4.21 -4.83
C GLY A 3 20.68 -2.94 -5.23
N THR A 4 19.72 -3.05 -6.16
CA THR A 4 18.82 -1.95 -6.49
C THR A 4 17.77 -1.80 -5.38
N GLY A 5 17.99 -0.84 -4.49
CA GLY A 5 17.04 -0.50 -3.44
C GLY A 5 15.70 -0.03 -4.03
N THR A 6 14.59 -0.66 -3.63
CA THR A 6 13.26 -0.22 -4.06
C THR A 6 12.73 0.76 -3.03
N LYS A 7 12.70 2.05 -3.39
CA LYS A 7 12.08 3.13 -2.60
C LYS A 7 10.63 2.78 -2.26
N ASN A 8 10.23 3.08 -1.04
CA ASN A 8 8.93 2.74 -0.45
C ASN A 8 7.73 3.12 -1.32
N ARG A 9 6.67 2.33 -1.20
CA ARG A 9 5.40 2.58 -1.86
C ARG A 9 4.41 3.13 -0.86
N ARG A 10 3.86 4.30 -1.20
CA ARG A 10 2.72 4.89 -0.55
C ARG A 10 1.73 5.27 -1.62
N TYR A 11 0.52 4.74 -1.51
CA TYR A 11 -0.58 5.09 -2.40
C TYR A 11 -1.70 5.70 -1.57
N GLU A 12 -2.40 6.66 -2.16
CA GLU A 12 -3.51 7.34 -1.52
C GLU A 12 -4.67 7.44 -2.50
N THR A 13 -5.88 7.43 -1.95
CA THR A 13 -7.08 7.75 -2.72
C THR A 13 -8.11 8.42 -1.82
N VAL A 14 -9.01 9.17 -2.45
CA VAL A 14 -10.24 9.66 -1.84
C VAL A 14 -11.42 9.12 -2.68
N PRO A 15 -12.52 8.70 -2.04
CA PRO A 15 -13.74 8.39 -2.74
C PRO A 15 -14.36 9.62 -3.43
N GLN A 16 -15.04 9.38 -4.56
CA GLN A 16 -15.74 10.41 -5.32
C GLN A 16 -17.14 10.65 -4.74
N ASN A 17 -17.22 11.52 -3.73
CA ASN A 17 -18.49 11.93 -3.11
C ASN A 17 -18.62 13.46 -3.04
N THR A 18 -19.84 13.93 -2.85
CA THR A 18 -20.09 15.28 -2.30
C THR A 18 -20.12 15.16 -0.77
N TYR A 19 -19.62 16.18 -0.06
CA TYR A 19 -19.55 16.17 1.40
C TYR A 19 -20.36 17.32 2.00
N ASP A 20 -20.94 17.09 3.18
CA ASP A 20 -21.60 18.15 3.96
C ASP A 20 -20.57 19.04 4.68
N SER A 21 -21.05 20.05 5.40
CA SER A 21 -20.19 20.96 6.18
C SER A 21 -19.40 20.27 7.30
N ASN A 22 -19.76 19.04 7.68
CA ASN A 22 -19.09 18.24 8.70
C ASN A 22 -18.06 17.26 8.12
N GLY A 23 -17.92 17.23 6.78
CA GLY A 23 -17.06 16.31 6.05
C GLY A 23 -17.65 14.90 5.87
N SER A 24 -18.96 14.73 6.07
CA SER A 24 -19.65 13.45 5.88
C SER A 24 -20.12 13.32 4.44
N PRO A 25 -20.02 12.13 3.81
CA PRO A 25 -20.47 11.95 2.44
C PRO A 25 -21.99 12.08 2.34
N ILE A 26 -22.44 12.83 1.33
CA ILE A 26 -23.84 12.99 0.94
C ILE A 26 -24.14 11.96 -0.16
N PRO A 27 -25.10 11.04 0.05
CA PRO A 27 -25.48 10.07 -0.98
C PRO A 27 -25.90 10.74 -2.28
N ASN A 28 -25.32 10.29 -3.40
CA ASN A 28 -25.73 10.72 -4.73
C ASN A 28 -27.10 10.14 -5.09
N GLN A 29 -28.11 11.00 -5.18
CA GLN A 29 -29.49 10.60 -5.50
C GLN A 29 -29.84 10.67 -7.00
N LEU A 30 -28.90 11.08 -7.86
CA LEU A 30 -29.13 11.24 -9.30
C LEU A 30 -29.40 9.91 -10.00
N TYR A 31 -28.72 8.84 -9.57
CA TYR A 31 -28.79 7.53 -10.21
C TYR A 31 -29.67 6.56 -9.40
N LYS A 32 -30.93 6.95 -9.22
CA LYS A 32 -31.95 6.13 -8.56
C LYS A 32 -32.30 4.90 -9.41
N ARG A 33 -32.35 3.73 -8.78
CA ARG A 33 -32.77 2.47 -9.38
C ARG A 33 -33.73 1.73 -8.45
N ILE A 34 -34.68 1.00 -9.03
CA ILE A 34 -35.61 0.13 -8.30
C ILE A 34 -35.17 -1.30 -8.54
N GLU A 35 -34.93 -2.04 -7.46
CA GLU A 35 -34.57 -3.46 -7.50
C GLU A 35 -35.81 -4.34 -7.68
N SER A 36 -35.59 -5.63 -7.97
CA SER A 36 -36.67 -6.61 -8.19
C SER A 36 -37.58 -6.82 -6.98
N ASP A 37 -37.08 -6.55 -5.77
CA ASP A 37 -37.85 -6.60 -4.52
C ASP A 37 -38.65 -5.32 -4.24
N GLY A 38 -38.60 -4.35 -5.15
CA GLY A 38 -39.25 -3.04 -5.03
C GLY A 38 -38.48 -2.02 -4.18
N SER A 39 -37.31 -2.39 -3.65
CA SER A 39 -36.47 -1.45 -2.90
C SER A 39 -35.87 -0.38 -3.82
N VAL A 40 -35.73 0.83 -3.28
CA VAL A 40 -35.05 1.94 -3.95
C VAL A 40 -33.60 1.95 -3.53
N VAL A 41 -32.70 1.88 -4.51
CA VAL A 41 -31.26 1.99 -4.32
C VAL A 41 -30.69 3.11 -5.18
N TYR A 42 -29.53 3.61 -4.79
CA TYR A 42 -28.81 4.63 -5.54
C TYR A 42 -27.46 4.08 -5.98
N ASP A 43 -27.18 4.24 -7.27
CA ASP A 43 -25.91 3.89 -7.88
C ASP A 43 -24.92 5.08 -7.74
N CYS A 44 -23.62 4.80 -7.79
CA CYS A 44 -22.56 5.79 -7.63
C CYS A 44 -22.00 6.19 -8.99
N GLN A 45 -21.36 7.35 -9.09
CA GLN A 45 -20.51 7.69 -10.24
C GLN A 45 -19.06 7.74 -9.77
N ASP A 46 -18.20 6.91 -10.36
CA ASP A 46 -16.77 6.93 -10.03
C ASP A 46 -16.06 8.15 -10.65
N ILE A 47 -14.80 8.37 -10.25
CA ILE A 47 -13.99 9.51 -10.74
C ILE A 47 -13.75 9.49 -12.26
N SER A 48 -13.95 8.35 -12.93
CA SER A 48 -13.85 8.22 -14.39
C SER A 48 -15.19 8.49 -15.08
N GLY A 49 -16.23 8.84 -14.32
CA GLY A 49 -17.58 9.09 -14.81
C GLY A 49 -18.44 7.84 -15.00
N VAL A 50 -17.94 6.65 -14.64
CA VAL A 50 -18.66 5.38 -14.83
C VAL A 50 -19.68 5.20 -13.71
N ILE A 51 -20.90 4.78 -14.08
CA ILE A 51 -21.95 4.46 -13.13
C ILE A 51 -21.71 3.07 -12.55
N ARG A 52 -21.66 2.99 -11.23
CA ARG A 52 -21.35 1.79 -10.44
C ARG A 52 -22.59 1.40 -9.66
N LYS A 53 -23.07 0.19 -9.86
CA LYS A 53 -24.30 -0.28 -9.22
C LYS A 53 -24.14 -0.28 -7.71
N ASN A 54 -25.22 -0.04 -6.97
CA ASN A 54 -25.24 -0.31 -5.53
C ASN A 54 -24.68 -1.70 -5.24
N LYS A 55 -23.79 -1.79 -4.25
CA LYS A 55 -22.99 -2.97 -3.85
C LYS A 55 -21.98 -3.47 -4.88
N GLU A 56 -21.76 -2.79 -6.00
CA GLU A 56 -20.69 -3.12 -6.93
C GLU A 56 -19.33 -2.82 -6.30
N GLU A 57 -18.47 -3.83 -6.30
CA GLU A 57 -17.06 -3.71 -5.99
C GLU A 57 -16.24 -3.58 -7.26
N TYR A 58 -15.33 -2.63 -7.30
CA TYR A 58 -14.55 -2.36 -8.51
C TYR A 58 -13.20 -1.73 -8.19
N ARG A 59 -12.34 -1.73 -9.20
CA ARG A 59 -11.02 -1.09 -9.18
C ARG A 59 -11.01 0.05 -10.19
N ARG A 60 -10.32 1.13 -9.84
CA ARG A 60 -9.95 2.20 -10.77
C ARG A 60 -8.71 1.78 -11.59
N PRO A 61 -8.37 2.46 -12.70
CA PRO A 61 -7.29 2.04 -13.59
C PRO A 61 -5.91 1.85 -12.94
N ASN A 62 -5.59 2.59 -11.88
CA ASN A 62 -4.30 2.44 -11.15
C ASN A 62 -4.22 1.16 -10.29
N ASN A 63 -5.36 0.49 -10.09
CA ASN A 63 -5.47 -0.81 -9.44
C ASN A 63 -4.93 -0.90 -8.00
N HIS A 64 -4.80 0.22 -7.30
CA HIS A 64 -4.25 0.28 -5.92
C HIS A 64 -5.30 0.09 -4.83
N PHE A 65 -6.58 0.28 -5.15
CA PHE A 65 -7.67 0.25 -4.18
C PHE A 65 -8.90 -0.44 -4.76
N ILE A 66 -9.67 -1.08 -3.88
CA ILE A 66 -11.00 -1.61 -4.17
C ILE A 66 -12.01 -0.64 -3.57
N TYR A 67 -12.92 -0.18 -4.40
CA TYR A 67 -14.02 0.69 -4.04
C TYR A 67 -15.30 -0.14 -4.02
N VAL A 68 -16.26 0.29 -3.21
CA VAL A 68 -17.62 -0.22 -3.25
C VAL A 68 -18.59 0.94 -3.30
N CYS A 69 -19.61 0.82 -4.15
CA CYS A 69 -20.75 1.71 -4.08
C CYS A 69 -21.71 1.24 -3.00
N ASP A 70 -22.00 2.06 -2.01
CA ASP A 70 -23.02 1.81 -1.00
C ASP A 70 -24.10 2.88 -1.06
N ASN A 71 -25.17 2.56 -1.77
CA ASN A 71 -26.39 3.34 -1.87
C ASN A 71 -26.15 4.84 -2.17
N GLY A 72 -25.40 5.12 -3.25
CA GLY A 72 -25.06 6.47 -3.70
C GLY A 72 -23.82 7.06 -3.03
N VAL A 73 -23.18 6.35 -2.10
CA VAL A 73 -21.90 6.74 -1.48
C VAL A 73 -20.81 5.78 -1.94
N GLU A 74 -19.76 6.31 -2.56
CA GLU A 74 -18.57 5.52 -2.88
C GLU A 74 -17.69 5.43 -1.63
N THR A 75 -17.19 4.24 -1.30
CA THR A 75 -16.25 4.04 -0.18
C THR A 75 -15.07 3.18 -0.61
N VAL A 76 -13.92 3.36 0.04
CA VAL A 76 -12.79 2.43 -0.13
C VAL A 76 -13.02 1.24 0.78
N LYS A 77 -13.06 0.04 0.20
CA LYS A 77 -13.22 -1.22 0.93
C LYS A 77 -11.88 -1.81 1.35
N ALA A 78 -10.88 -1.73 0.47
CA ALA A 78 -9.58 -2.35 0.69
C ALA A 78 -8.47 -1.70 -0.15
N CYS A 79 -7.23 -1.89 0.31
CA CYS A 79 -6.02 -1.63 -0.46
C CYS A 79 -5.59 -2.91 -1.20
N VAL A 80 -4.96 -2.72 -2.36
CA VAL A 80 -4.35 -3.79 -3.15
C VAL A 80 -2.85 -3.73 -2.89
N GLY A 81 -2.31 -4.80 -2.33
CA GLY A 81 -0.90 -4.93 -2.02
C GLY A 81 -0.01 -4.74 -3.24
N SER A 82 1.23 -4.32 -3.04
CA SER A 82 2.19 -4.21 -4.14
C SER A 82 2.65 -5.58 -4.66
N PRO A 83 3.50 -5.61 -5.71
CA PRO A 83 4.11 -6.85 -6.17
C PRO A 83 4.89 -7.59 -5.08
N ARG A 84 5.35 -6.93 -4.00
CA ARG A 84 6.02 -7.59 -2.86
C ARG A 84 5.14 -8.66 -2.20
N ILE A 85 3.83 -8.45 -2.19
CA ILE A 85 2.83 -9.37 -1.63
C ILE A 85 1.80 -9.79 -2.67
N ASN A 86 2.21 -9.84 -3.94
CA ASN A 86 1.41 -10.35 -5.06
C ASN A 86 -0.02 -9.78 -5.15
N GLY A 87 -0.21 -8.48 -4.91
CA GLY A 87 -1.55 -7.90 -5.05
C GLY A 87 -2.55 -8.26 -3.95
N THR A 88 -2.09 -8.85 -2.83
CA THR A 88 -2.97 -9.31 -1.73
C THR A 88 -3.90 -8.19 -1.25
N ILE A 89 -5.16 -8.53 -0.99
CA ILE A 89 -6.17 -7.58 -0.53
C ILE A 89 -6.03 -7.34 0.96
N ILE A 90 -5.92 -6.08 1.36
CA ILE A 90 -5.84 -5.67 2.76
C ILE A 90 -7.06 -4.78 3.04
N PRO A 91 -8.05 -5.24 3.82
CA PRO A 91 -9.20 -4.43 4.18
C PRO A 91 -8.79 -3.10 4.82
N VAL A 92 -9.62 -2.07 4.67
CA VAL A 92 -9.35 -0.79 5.34
C VAL A 92 -9.34 -0.97 6.86
N ASN A 93 -8.35 -0.33 7.50
CA ASN A 93 -8.00 -0.42 8.91
C ASN A 93 -7.36 -1.74 9.36
N GLU A 94 -6.88 -2.55 8.42
CA GLU A 94 -6.13 -3.78 8.71
C GLU A 94 -4.64 -3.64 8.39
N ILE A 95 -3.84 -4.42 9.13
CA ILE A 95 -2.41 -4.61 8.89
C ILE A 95 -2.17 -6.08 8.55
N LEU A 96 -1.50 -6.31 7.44
CA LEU A 96 -1.04 -7.63 7.02
C LEU A 96 0.47 -7.73 7.26
N THR A 97 0.93 -8.82 7.86
CA THR A 97 2.36 -9.12 8.00
C THR A 97 2.72 -10.32 7.14
N VAL A 98 3.72 -10.16 6.26
CA VAL A 98 4.24 -11.22 5.38
C VAL A 98 5.75 -11.26 5.52
N GLU A 99 6.30 -12.43 5.86
CA GLU A 99 7.75 -12.63 6.03
C GLU A 99 8.41 -11.65 7.02
N GLY A 100 7.66 -11.21 8.03
CA GLY A 100 8.14 -10.26 9.04
C GLY A 100 7.92 -8.79 8.70
N PHE A 101 7.50 -8.47 7.47
CA PHE A 101 7.24 -7.09 7.03
C PHE A 101 5.76 -6.73 7.09
N TRP A 102 5.42 -5.55 7.60
CA TRP A 102 4.04 -5.07 7.65
C TRP A 102 3.60 -4.30 6.40
N TYR A 103 2.31 -4.43 6.09
CA TYR A 103 1.61 -3.76 5.00
C TYR A 103 0.27 -3.26 5.56
N ASN A 104 0.06 -1.96 5.51
CA ASN A 104 -1.04 -1.31 6.23
C ASN A 104 -1.98 -0.60 5.26
N CYS A 105 -3.29 -0.80 5.45
CA CYS A 105 -4.34 -0.06 4.77
C CYS A 105 -5.12 0.74 5.81
N THR A 106 -5.02 2.06 5.80
CA THR A 106 -5.67 2.92 6.82
C THR A 106 -6.71 3.83 6.20
N SER A 107 -7.81 4.05 6.91
CA SER A 107 -8.68 5.21 6.67
C SER A 107 -8.14 6.43 7.40
N GLN A 108 -8.16 7.59 6.76
CA GLN A 108 -7.78 8.87 7.34
C GLN A 108 -8.93 9.87 7.17
N GLY A 109 -9.30 10.57 8.25
CA GLY A 109 -10.29 11.62 8.19
C GLY A 109 -11.74 11.13 7.99
N LYS A 110 -12.65 12.09 7.76
CA LYS A 110 -14.09 11.84 7.56
C LYS A 110 -14.47 11.73 6.09
N ASP A 111 -13.60 12.18 5.19
CA ASP A 111 -13.75 12.12 3.75
C ASP A 111 -13.55 10.70 3.19
N GLY A 112 -13.29 9.70 4.06
CA GLY A 112 -13.10 8.31 3.64
C GLY A 112 -11.80 8.09 2.87
N LYS A 113 -10.83 9.00 2.99
CA LYS A 113 -9.50 8.85 2.39
C LYS A 113 -8.87 7.55 2.88
N ALA A 114 -8.32 6.77 1.94
CA ALA A 114 -7.57 5.57 2.26
C ALA A 114 -6.10 5.73 1.87
N VAL A 115 -5.23 5.19 2.72
CA VAL A 115 -3.78 5.22 2.54
C VAL A 115 -3.21 3.82 2.70
N TYR A 116 -2.52 3.37 1.66
CA TYR A 116 -1.70 2.16 1.70
C TYR A 116 -0.25 2.55 1.98
N THR A 117 0.36 1.87 2.94
CA THR A 117 1.80 2.00 3.25
C THR A 117 2.41 0.63 3.52
N GLU A 118 3.66 0.48 3.14
CA GLU A 118 4.46 -0.73 3.37
C GLU A 118 5.65 -0.42 4.26
N GLU A 119 6.11 -1.41 5.01
CA GLU A 119 7.35 -1.30 5.77
C GLU A 119 8.57 -1.05 4.87
N ASP A 120 9.46 -0.20 5.37
CA ASP A 120 10.74 0.14 4.76
C ASP A 120 11.65 -1.08 4.75
N ALA A 121 12.18 -1.42 3.56
CA ALA A 121 13.01 -2.61 3.38
C ALA A 121 13.96 -2.48 2.19
N CYS A 122 15.14 -3.09 2.30
CA CYS A 122 16.03 -3.31 1.16
C CYS A 122 15.68 -4.63 0.47
N ASN A 123 15.68 -4.65 -0.86
CA ASN A 123 15.53 -5.89 -1.64
C ASN A 123 16.87 -6.29 -2.25
N ILE A 124 17.34 -7.49 -1.91
CA ILE A 124 18.55 -8.08 -2.47
C ILE A 124 18.19 -9.42 -3.07
N ASN A 125 18.27 -9.53 -4.40
CA ASN A 125 17.99 -10.77 -5.13
C ASN A 125 16.62 -11.39 -4.77
N GLY A 126 15.60 -10.56 -4.56
CA GLY A 126 14.25 -11.00 -4.21
C GLY A 126 14.01 -11.18 -2.71
N LYS A 127 15.04 -11.10 -1.86
CA LYS A 127 14.90 -11.19 -0.41
C LYS A 127 14.80 -9.79 0.22
N LEU A 128 13.80 -9.61 1.08
CA LEU A 128 13.64 -8.39 1.87
C LEU A 128 14.50 -8.43 3.13
N HIS A 129 15.02 -7.27 3.50
CA HIS A 129 15.83 -7.03 4.69
C HIS A 129 15.32 -5.78 5.41
N HIS A 130 15.19 -5.85 6.73
CA HIS A 130 14.76 -4.71 7.52
C HIS A 130 15.85 -3.64 7.50
N ILE A 131 15.42 -2.38 7.64
CA ILE A 131 16.35 -1.28 7.87
C ILE A 131 17.24 -1.62 9.06
N GLY A 132 18.55 -1.49 8.88
CA GLY A 132 19.55 -1.80 9.89
C GLY A 132 20.13 -3.21 9.83
N ASP A 133 19.52 -4.13 9.08
CA ASP A 133 20.06 -5.49 8.86
C ASP A 133 21.48 -5.42 8.28
N VAL A 134 22.37 -6.27 8.79
CA VAL A 134 23.75 -6.39 8.31
C VAL A 134 23.95 -7.72 7.60
N ILE A 135 24.54 -7.66 6.41
CA ILE A 135 24.74 -8.82 5.53
C ILE A 135 26.21 -8.90 5.16
N SER A 136 26.80 -10.09 5.31
CA SER A 136 28.18 -10.35 4.95
C SER A 136 28.30 -10.91 3.54
N ALA A 137 29.25 -10.39 2.76
CA ALA A 137 29.68 -10.94 1.49
C ALA A 137 31.22 -11.03 1.48
N GLY A 138 31.75 -12.21 1.77
CA GLY A 138 33.17 -12.41 1.98
C GLY A 138 33.68 -11.61 3.18
N ILE A 139 34.73 -10.81 2.97
CA ILE A 139 35.30 -9.93 4.01
C ILE A 139 34.51 -8.64 4.19
N THR A 140 33.49 -8.38 3.39
CA THR A 140 32.77 -7.11 3.39
C THR A 140 31.42 -7.28 4.05
N THR A 141 31.02 -6.34 4.91
CA THR A 141 29.66 -6.27 5.45
C THR A 141 28.92 -5.08 4.86
N PHE A 142 27.63 -5.27 4.63
CA PHE A 142 26.73 -4.25 4.11
C PHE A 142 25.59 -4.05 5.09
N ARG A 143 25.08 -2.83 5.24
CA ARG A 143 23.91 -2.52 6.05
C ARG A 143 22.77 -2.03 5.18
N CYS A 144 21.54 -2.46 5.45
CA CYS A 144 20.37 -1.87 4.83
C CYS A 144 20.12 -0.47 5.41
N ASP A 145 20.26 0.56 4.57
CA ASP A 145 20.23 1.97 4.97
C ASP A 145 18.87 2.62 4.66
N SER A 146 18.36 3.43 5.59
CA SER A 146 17.06 4.12 5.45
C SER A 146 17.11 5.38 4.58
N THR A 147 18.28 5.93 4.29
CA THR A 147 18.44 7.17 3.52
C THR A 147 18.19 6.91 2.04
N ASN A 148 18.72 5.79 1.54
CA ASN A 148 18.66 5.44 0.12
C ASN A 148 17.92 4.11 -0.13
N TYR A 149 17.41 3.45 0.92
CA TYR A 149 16.74 2.16 0.85
C TYR A 149 17.59 1.09 0.14
N ASN A 150 18.90 1.20 0.28
CA ASN A 150 19.89 0.38 -0.41
C ASN A 150 20.94 -0.16 0.58
N MET A 151 21.76 -1.08 0.09
CA MET A 151 22.85 -1.64 0.88
C MET A 151 24.06 -0.71 0.82
N THR A 152 24.44 -0.17 1.98
CA THR A 152 25.65 0.63 2.13
C THR A 152 26.78 -0.23 2.70
N LEU A 153 28.01 0.00 2.23
CA LEU A 153 29.19 -0.66 2.78
C LEU A 153 29.32 -0.29 4.26
N SER A 154 29.27 -1.27 5.15
CA SER A 154 29.37 -1.06 6.60
C SER A 154 30.79 -1.27 7.10
N SER A 155 31.49 -2.33 6.68
CA SER A 155 32.89 -2.57 7.06
C SER A 155 33.59 -3.55 6.12
N VAL A 156 34.94 -3.55 6.16
CA VAL A 156 35.79 -4.55 5.52
C VAL A 156 36.66 -5.19 6.60
N ILE A 157 36.55 -6.51 6.75
CA ILE A 157 37.41 -7.31 7.62
C ILE A 157 38.78 -7.40 6.95
N MET A 158 39.69 -6.52 7.35
CA MET A 158 41.10 -6.66 7.00
C MET A 158 41.72 -7.71 7.93
N HIS A 159 42.12 -8.86 7.38
CA HIS A 159 43.04 -9.74 8.08
C HIS A 159 44.39 -9.01 8.11
N SER A 160 44.80 -8.51 9.28
CA SER A 160 46.17 -8.10 9.48
C SER A 160 47.02 -9.38 9.42
N GLU A 161 47.81 -9.56 8.36
CA GLU A 161 48.95 -10.46 8.43
C GLU A 161 49.87 -9.93 9.52
N VAL A 162 49.84 -10.56 10.70
CA VAL A 162 50.87 -10.38 11.70
C VAL A 162 52.13 -11.02 11.12
N SER A 163 52.91 -10.23 10.38
CA SER A 163 54.27 -10.59 9.99
C SER A 163 55.12 -10.63 11.26
N SER A 164 55.14 -11.77 11.93
CA SER A 164 56.16 -12.07 12.93
C SER A 164 57.47 -12.35 12.19
N THR A 165 58.28 -11.31 11.98
CA THR A 165 59.70 -11.49 11.64
C THR A 165 60.53 -11.48 12.93
N PRO A 166 61.56 -12.36 13.01
CA PRO A 166 62.21 -12.81 14.25
C PRO A 166 63.08 -11.77 14.94
#